data_AF-A0A9P6AF02-F1
#
_entry.id   AF-A0A9P6AF02-F1
#
_cell.length_a   1.000
_cell.length_b   1.000
_cell.length_c   1.000
_cell.angle_alpha   90.00
_cell.angle_beta   90.00
_cell.angle_gamma   90.00
#
_symmetry.space_group_name_H-M   'P 1'
#
loop_
_entity.id
_entity.type
_entity.pdbx_description
1 polymer ?
#
loop_
_entity_poly.entity_id
_entity_poly.type
_entity_poly.pdbx_seq_one_letter_code
_entity_poly.pdbx_strand_id
1 'polypeptide(L)'
;LFVSPPSTRYPTPYLYASNRNVSPLPAQTDPLGDTIAIFALEPKLHLVRQVHTGLQQLRGVSLGGEDGQYVAAAGLAGGGIAVFERVDGGADLKLLARYDGVGSEKVSSFVWT
;
A
#
# COMPACT_ATOMS: atom_id res chain seq x y z
N LEU A 1 -8.34 0.54 0.58
CA LEU A 1 -8.43 -0.31 1.79
C LEU A 1 -8.86 -1.69 1.35
N PHE A 2 -8.22 -2.75 1.85
CA PHE A 2 -8.68 -4.12 1.67
C PHE A 2 -8.24 -5.01 2.85
N VAL A 3 -8.96 -6.10 3.09
CA VAL A 3 -8.50 -7.20 3.95
C VAL A 3 -7.93 -8.28 3.03
N SER A 4 -6.71 -8.75 3.28
CA SER A 4 -6.13 -9.84 2.49
C SER A 4 -6.82 -11.16 2.85
N PRO A 5 -7.31 -11.94 1.87
CA PRO A 5 -7.76 -13.29 2.14
C PRO A 5 -6.56 -14.16 2.58
N PRO A 6 -6.78 -15.20 3.41
CA PRO A 6 -5.75 -16.17 3.72
C PRO A 6 -5.39 -17.01 2.48
N SER A 7 -4.13 -17.36 2.35
CA SER A 7 -3.61 -18.27 1.32
C SER A 7 -2.52 -19.17 1.90
N THR A 8 -2.04 -20.16 1.13
CA THR A 8 -0.94 -21.03 1.56
C THR A 8 0.32 -20.23 1.91
N ARG A 9 0.61 -19.18 1.13
CA ARG A 9 1.76 -18.29 1.36
C ARG A 9 1.51 -17.26 2.46
N TYR A 10 0.26 -16.84 2.67
CA TYR A 10 -0.13 -15.85 3.67
C TYR A 10 -1.30 -16.34 4.52
N PRO A 11 -1.07 -17.22 5.51
CA PRO A 11 -2.15 -17.82 6.30
C PRO A 11 -2.87 -16.80 7.18
N THR A 12 -2.20 -15.71 7.56
CA THR A 12 -2.75 -14.68 8.46
C THR A 12 -3.31 -13.51 7.64
N PRO A 13 -4.61 -13.19 7.77
CA PRO A 13 -5.20 -12.00 7.17
C PRO A 13 -4.71 -10.71 7.84
N TYR A 14 -4.41 -9.69 7.04
CA TYR A 14 -4.14 -8.32 7.48
C TYR A 14 -5.05 -7.33 6.75
N LEU A 15 -5.35 -6.22 7.40
CA LEU A 15 -6.00 -5.06 6.76
C LEU A 15 -4.92 -4.10 6.26
N TYR A 16 -4.98 -3.75 4.97
CA TYR A 16 -4.11 -2.76 4.35
C TYR A 16 -4.90 -1.51 4.02
N ALA A 17 -4.51 -0.40 4.64
CA ALA A 17 -5.14 0.90 4.49
C ALA A 17 -4.16 1.90 3.87
N SER A 18 -4.54 2.54 2.77
CA SER A 18 -3.86 3.75 2.33
C SER A 18 -4.01 4.84 3.40
N ASN A 19 -2.91 5.43 3.85
CA ASN A 19 -2.90 6.47 4.88
C ASN A 19 -2.20 7.72 4.34
N ARG A 20 -2.91 8.84 4.32
CA ARG A 20 -2.51 10.07 3.61
C ARG A 20 -2.14 11.18 4.55
N ASN A 21 -1.28 12.09 4.10
CA ASN A 21 -0.88 13.29 4.84
C ASN A 21 -0.28 12.94 6.21
N VAL A 22 0.60 11.94 6.23
CA VAL A 22 1.21 11.39 7.46
C VAL A 22 2.27 12.30 8.08
N SER A 23 2.55 13.45 7.47
CA SER A 23 3.48 14.45 7.99
C SER A 23 3.05 14.89 9.40
N PRO A 24 3.99 14.98 10.36
CA PRO A 24 3.70 15.54 11.69
C PRO A 24 3.47 17.05 11.63
N LEU A 25 3.88 17.71 10.54
CA LEU A 25 3.70 19.14 10.33
C LEU A 25 2.41 19.39 9.51
N PRO A 26 1.48 20.22 10.02
CA PRO A 26 0.28 20.61 9.29
C PRO A 26 0.62 21.24 7.94
N ALA A 27 -0.19 20.95 6.92
CA ALA A 27 -0.07 21.48 5.55
C ALA A 27 1.21 21.09 4.78
N GLN A 28 2.04 20.18 5.30
CA GLN A 28 3.18 19.62 4.57
C GLN A 28 2.94 18.16 4.20
N THR A 29 3.50 17.76 3.07
CA THR A 29 3.59 16.34 2.69
C THR A 29 4.85 15.73 3.29
N ASP A 30 4.78 14.46 3.69
CA ASP A 30 5.97 13.74 4.13
C ASP A 30 6.93 13.53 2.95
N PRO A 31 8.25 13.83 3.06
CA PRO A 31 9.20 13.61 1.97
C PRO A 31 9.36 12.13 1.59
N LEU A 32 9.04 11.20 2.50
CA LEU A 32 9.00 9.76 2.22
C LEU A 32 7.68 9.31 1.58
N GLY A 33 6.72 10.23 1.41
CA GLY A 33 5.41 9.97 0.86
C GLY A 33 4.39 9.42 1.87
N ASP A 34 3.15 9.33 1.41
CA ASP A 34 2.05 8.66 2.10
C ASP A 34 2.38 7.18 2.38
N THR A 35 1.69 6.56 3.33
CA THR A 35 1.97 5.18 3.75
C THR A 35 0.85 4.20 3.37
N ILE A 36 1.19 2.92 3.39
CA ILE A 36 0.22 1.84 3.59
C ILE A 36 0.34 1.40 5.05
N ALA A 37 -0.74 1.58 5.81
CA ALA A 37 -0.86 1.09 7.17
C ALA A 37 -1.40 -0.35 7.15
N ILE A 38 -0.71 -1.22 7.89
CA ILE A 38 -1.01 -2.66 7.98
C ILE A 38 -1.52 -2.92 9.40
N PHE A 39 -2.69 -3.54 9.52
CA PHE A 39 -3.30 -3.89 10.80
C PHE A 39 -3.53 -5.39 10.90
N ALA A 40 -3.22 -5.95 12.07
CA ALA A 40 -3.70 -7.27 12.46
C ALA A 40 -5.12 -7.13 13.02
N LEU A 41 -5.97 -8.11 12.72
CA LEU A 41 -7.39 -8.08 13.07
C LEU A 41 -7.69 -8.67 14.45
N GLU A 42 -6.92 -9.68 14.86
CA GLU A 42 -7.13 -10.47 16.08
C GLU A 42 -6.00 -10.24 17.10
N PRO A 43 -6.27 -10.36 18.42
CA PRO A 43 -7.61 -10.49 19.05
C PRO A 43 -8.41 -9.17 19.03
N LYS A 44 -7.78 -8.09 18.55
CA LYS A 44 -8.39 -6.79 18.28
C LYS A 44 -7.57 -6.07 17.22
N LEU A 45 -8.22 -5.16 16.51
CA LEU A 45 -7.57 -4.33 15.50
C LEU A 45 -6.42 -3.54 16.11
N HIS A 46 -5.20 -3.75 15.62
CA HIS A 46 -4.02 -2.97 16.02
C HIS A 46 -3.06 -2.76 14.87
N LEU A 47 -2.39 -1.61 14.88
CA LEU A 47 -1.41 -1.24 13.88
C LEU A 47 -0.16 -2.12 14.03
N VAL A 48 0.25 -2.77 12.96
CA VAL A 48 1.45 -3.61 12.88
C VAL A 48 2.60 -2.82 12.29
N ARG A 49 2.36 -2.14 11.16
CA ARG A 49 3.39 -1.41 10.41
C ARG A 49 2.78 -0.26 9.62
N GLN A 50 3.55 0.80 9.41
CA GLN A 50 3.32 1.74 8.32
C GLN A 50 4.51 1.68 7.36
N VAL A 51 4.23 1.49 6.07
CA VAL A 51 5.26 1.43 5.03
C VAL A 51 5.13 2.64 4.13
N HIS A 52 6.17 3.45 4.06
CA HIS A 52 6.22 4.61 3.16
C HIS A 52 6.21 4.16 1.71
N THR A 53 5.32 4.76 0.93
CA THR A 53 5.13 4.39 -0.46
C THR A 53 5.99 5.20 -1.40
N GLY A 54 6.55 6.33 -0.96
CA GLY A 54 7.18 7.33 -1.83
C GLY A 54 6.21 7.96 -2.83
N LEU A 55 4.89 7.83 -2.64
CA LEU A 55 3.85 8.44 -3.48
C LEU A 55 3.11 9.49 -2.65
N GLN A 56 2.54 10.49 -3.30
CA GLN A 56 1.75 11.54 -2.63
C GLN A 56 0.27 11.47 -3.01
N GLN A 57 -0.58 11.78 -2.05
CA GLN A 57 -2.03 11.72 -2.18
C GLN A 57 -2.51 10.35 -2.69
N LEU A 58 -2.19 9.27 -1.97
CA LEU A 58 -2.56 7.90 -2.33
C LEU A 58 -4.06 7.81 -2.67
N ARG A 59 -4.41 7.17 -3.80
CA ARG A 59 -5.81 7.08 -4.25
C ARG A 59 -6.31 5.65 -4.44
N GLY A 60 -5.46 4.81 -5.00
CA GLY A 60 -5.73 3.39 -5.19
C GLY A 60 -4.77 2.55 -4.36
N VAL A 61 -5.29 1.48 -3.77
CA VAL A 61 -4.48 0.37 -3.25
C VAL A 61 -5.22 -0.93 -3.56
N SER A 62 -4.50 -1.91 -4.10
CA SER A 62 -5.09 -3.19 -4.51
C SER A 62 -4.15 -4.36 -4.21
N LEU A 63 -4.73 -5.53 -4.01
CA LEU A 63 -4.03 -6.80 -3.84
C LEU A 63 -4.07 -7.57 -5.16
N GLY A 64 -2.96 -8.21 -5.52
CA GLY A 64 -2.85 -9.03 -6.72
C GLY A 64 -1.81 -10.14 -6.63
N GLY A 65 -1.71 -10.91 -7.71
CA GLY A 65 -0.96 -12.15 -7.78
C GLY A 65 -1.77 -13.35 -7.29
N GLU A 66 -1.39 -14.57 -7.70
CA GLU A 66 -2.15 -15.80 -7.49
C GLU A 66 -2.44 -16.08 -6.00
N ASP A 67 -1.48 -15.82 -5.11
CA ASP A 67 -1.65 -15.96 -3.66
C ASP A 67 -1.87 -14.62 -2.96
N GLY A 68 -2.14 -13.56 -3.71
CA GLY A 68 -2.15 -12.19 -3.21
C GLY A 68 -0.76 -11.75 -2.76
N GLN A 69 0.30 -12.05 -3.53
CA GLN A 69 1.68 -11.72 -3.15
C GLN A 69 2.00 -10.22 -3.28
N TYR A 70 1.24 -9.49 -4.10
CA TYR A 70 1.57 -8.12 -4.49
C TYR A 70 0.55 -7.09 -4.04
N VAL A 71 1.05 -5.94 -3.60
CA VAL A 71 0.23 -4.76 -3.32
C VAL A 71 0.63 -3.66 -4.28
N ALA A 72 -0.32 -3.18 -5.09
CA ALA A 72 -0.11 -2.00 -5.93
C ALA A 72 -0.77 -0.77 -5.29
N ALA A 73 -0.07 0.36 -5.32
CA ALA A 73 -0.54 1.65 -4.84
C ALA A 73 -0.32 2.75 -5.89
N ALA A 74 -1.25 3.71 -5.97
CA ALA A 74 -1.20 4.82 -6.91
C ALA A 74 -1.27 6.17 -6.19
N GLY A 75 -0.40 7.10 -6.59
CA GLY A 75 -0.39 8.48 -6.14
C GLY A 75 -1.18 9.38 -7.09
N LEU A 76 -2.01 10.27 -6.53
CA LEU A 76 -2.73 11.28 -7.32
C LEU A 76 -1.88 12.54 -7.55
N ALA A 77 -1.05 12.92 -6.58
CA ALA A 77 -0.22 14.12 -6.68
C ALA A 77 1.17 13.74 -7.23
N GLY A 78 1.45 14.19 -8.45
CA GLY A 78 2.66 13.79 -9.19
C GLY A 78 2.55 12.44 -9.89
N GLY A 79 1.41 11.75 -9.76
CA GLY A 79 1.17 10.44 -10.37
C GLY A 79 1.97 9.31 -9.73
N GLY A 80 2.24 8.29 -10.54
CA GLY A 80 3.11 7.18 -10.18
C GLY A 80 2.40 5.98 -9.55
N ILE A 81 3.07 4.85 -9.66
CA ILE A 81 2.62 3.54 -9.15
C ILE A 81 3.79 2.92 -8.38
N ALA A 82 3.50 2.33 -7.24
CA ALA A 82 4.45 1.48 -6.52
C ALA A 82 3.85 0.10 -6.34
N VAL A 83 4.62 -0.93 -6.69
CA VAL A 83 4.26 -2.34 -6.50
C VAL A 83 5.17 -2.93 -5.43
N PHE A 84 4.57 -3.53 -4.42
CA PHE A 84 5.25 -4.12 -3.28
C PHE A 84 5.00 -5.63 -3.22
N GLU A 85 5.99 -6.39 -2.77
CA GLU A 85 5.81 -7.75 -2.29
C GLU A 85 5.35 -7.73 -0.83
N ARG A 86 4.37 -8.55 -0.49
CA ARG A 86 4.06 -8.90 0.91
C ARG A 86 5.14 -9.81 1.45
N VAL A 87 5.89 -9.32 2.44
CA VAL A 87 6.94 -10.05 3.14
C VAL A 87 6.56 -10.27 4.60
N ASP A 88 7.34 -11.05 5.35
CA ASP A 88 7.07 -11.39 6.76
C ASP A 88 5.65 -11.92 6.99
N GLY A 89 5.22 -12.88 6.16
CA GLY A 89 3.87 -13.45 6.23
C GLY A 89 2.74 -12.46 5.88
N GLY A 90 3.08 -11.30 5.31
CA GLY A 90 2.15 -10.21 5.01
C GLY A 90 2.19 -9.06 6.02
N ALA A 91 2.96 -9.17 7.09
CA ALA A 91 3.08 -8.12 8.10
C ALA A 91 3.90 -6.90 7.64
N ASP A 92 4.62 -7.00 6.51
CA ASP A 92 5.41 -5.92 5.95
C ASP A 92 5.37 -5.90 4.40
N LEU A 93 5.87 -4.83 3.80
CA LEU A 93 5.91 -4.62 2.36
C LEU A 93 7.32 -4.26 1.89
N LYS A 94 7.78 -4.94 0.83
CA LYS A 94 9.04 -4.63 0.16
C LYS A 94 8.78 -4.06 -1.23
N LEU A 95 9.31 -2.88 -1.54
CA LEU A 95 9.17 -2.28 -2.87
C LEU A 95 9.84 -3.20 -3.92
N LEU A 96 9.10 -3.54 -4.98
CA LEU A 96 9.60 -4.32 -6.11
C LEU A 96 9.80 -3.46 -7.36
N ALA A 97 8.82 -2.60 -7.65
CA ALA A 97 8.83 -1.79 -8.84
C ALA A 97 8.16 -0.44 -8.59
N ARG A 98 8.61 0.56 -9.35
CA ARG A 98 8.04 1.90 -9.34
C ARG A 98 7.92 2.41 -10.76
N TYR A 99 6.80 3.06 -11.01
CA TYR A 99 6.59 3.93 -12.15
C TYR A 99 6.43 5.35 -11.62
N ASP A 100 7.14 6.31 -12.21
CA ASP A 100 7.25 7.69 -11.75
C ASP A 100 6.09 8.59 -12.20
N GLY A 101 5.20 8.08 -13.05
CA GLY A 101 4.01 8.82 -13.48
C GLY A 101 4.15 9.55 -14.81
N VAL A 102 5.29 9.46 -15.51
CA VAL A 102 5.51 10.16 -16.79
C VAL A 102 4.50 9.72 -17.85
N GLY A 103 3.50 10.56 -18.13
CA GLY A 103 2.41 10.25 -19.08
C GLY A 103 1.14 9.68 -18.43
N SER A 104 1.08 9.54 -17.11
CA SER A 104 -0.15 9.22 -16.37
C SER A 104 -0.11 9.79 -14.94
N GLU A 105 -0.55 11.04 -14.81
CA GLU A 105 -0.41 11.83 -13.58
C GLU A 105 -1.53 11.60 -12.56
N LYS A 106 -2.58 10.85 -12.92
CA LYS A 106 -3.79 10.67 -12.08
C LYS A 106 -4.27 9.21 -12.03
N VAL A 107 -3.35 8.28 -11.77
CA VAL A 107 -3.72 6.87 -11.57
C VAL A 107 -4.49 6.72 -10.26
N SER A 108 -5.60 5.99 -10.25
CA SER A 108 -6.45 5.86 -9.05
C SER A 108 -7.06 4.48 -8.82
N SER A 109 -6.95 3.58 -9.80
CA SER A 109 -7.47 2.21 -9.71
C SER A 109 -6.55 1.23 -10.41
N PHE A 110 -6.73 -0.04 -10.08
CA PHE A 110 -5.98 -1.16 -10.63
C PHE A 110 -6.96 -2.28 -10.96
N VAL A 111 -6.68 -3.02 -12.02
CA VAL A 111 -7.34 -4.28 -12.34
C VAL A 111 -6.26 -5.33 -12.48
N TRP A 112 -6.37 -6.39 -11.70
CA TRP A 112 -5.58 -7.60 -11.86
C TRP A 112 -6.42 -8.59 -12.68
N THR A 113 -5.81 -9.21 -13.69
CA THR A 113 -6.46 -10.18 -14.58
C THR A 113 -5.80 -11.54 -14.45
#